data_AF-A0A497DKL0-F1
#
_entry.id   AF-A0A497DKL0-F1
#
_cell.length_a   1.000
_cell.length_b   1.000
_cell.length_c   1.000
_cell.angle_alpha   90.00
_cell.angle_beta   90.00
_cell.angle_gamma   90.00
#
_symmetry.space_group_name_H-M   'P 1'
#
loop_
_entity.id
_entity.type
_entity.pdbx_description
1 polymer ?
#
loop_
_entity_poly.entity_id
_entity_poly.type
_entity_poly.pdbx_seq_one_letter_code
_entity_poly.pdbx_strand_id
1 'polypeptide(L)'
;MIFSLILVLPNKPNSDKNMSIKIQKLNGSVSPFAGISFVNELFNQSGLSKLIDNELGMRVKTIGYQYSEIIRNLSNVFISGGDCIEDISIHLKNI
;
A
#
# COMPACT_ATOMS: atom_id res chain seq x y z
N MET A 1 -5.91 22.20 10.75
CA MET A 1 -4.50 21.71 10.70
C MET A 1 -4.58 20.20 10.74
N ILE A 2 -4.28 19.51 9.63
CA ILE A 2 -4.45 18.06 9.51
C ILE A 2 -3.05 17.45 9.37
N PHE A 3 -2.75 16.46 10.20
CA PHE A 3 -1.47 15.76 10.23
C PHE A 3 -1.61 14.44 9.45
N SER A 4 -0.65 14.14 8.57
CA SER A 4 -0.56 12.84 7.90
C SER A 4 0.57 12.03 8.54
N LEU A 5 0.29 10.79 8.97
CA LEU A 5 1.26 9.89 9.60
C LEU A 5 2.04 9.12 8.53
N ILE A 6 3.37 9.20 8.57
CA ILE A 6 4.26 8.34 7.80
C ILE A 6 5.15 7.60 8.79
N LEU A 7 5.06 6.26 8.79
CA LEU A 7 5.90 5.39 9.63
C LEU A 7 7.30 5.29 9.00
N VAL A 8 8.34 5.67 9.75
CA VAL A 8 9.74 5.55 9.31
C VAL A 8 10.43 4.49 10.15
N LEU A 9 10.81 3.38 9.51
CA LEU A 9 11.61 2.34 10.16
C LEU A 9 13.07 2.82 10.30
N PRO A 10 13.65 2.79 11.52
CA PRO A 10 15.03 3.21 11.73
C PRO A 10 15.99 2.21 11.09
N ASN A 11 16.75 2.66 10.10
CA ASN A 11 17.76 1.86 9.40
C ASN A 11 19.14 1.96 10.12
N LYS A 12 19.18 1.67 11.43
CA LYS A 12 20.42 1.70 12.22
C LYS A 12 20.45 0.59 13.28
N PRO A 13 21.53 -0.20 13.38
CA PRO A 13 21.67 -1.24 14.40
C PRO A 13 22.12 -0.59 15.71
N ASN A 14 21.23 0.15 16.38
CA ASN A 14 21.45 0.63 17.74
C ASN A 14 20.30 0.15 18.63
N SER A 15 20.63 -0.29 19.84
CA SER A 15 19.77 -1.02 20.78
C SER A 15 18.56 -0.24 21.32
N ASP A 16 18.39 1.02 20.93
CA ASP A 16 17.27 1.87 21.34
C ASP A 16 16.32 2.08 20.15
N LYS A 17 15.48 1.08 19.89
CA LYS A 17 14.42 1.11 18.87
C LYS A 17 13.23 1.95 19.35
N ASN A 18 13.41 3.24 19.57
CA ASN A 18 12.27 4.16 19.67
C ASN A 18 11.77 4.46 18.26
N MET A 19 10.62 3.88 17.88
CA MET A 19 9.93 4.24 16.62
C MET A 19 9.61 5.74 16.65
N SER A 20 10.29 6.51 15.79
CA SER A 20 10.02 7.93 15.63
C SER A 20 9.04 8.11 14.48
N ILE A 21 7.83 8.59 14.79
CA ILE A 21 6.85 8.99 13.79
C ILE A 21 7.28 10.34 13.23
N LYS A 22 7.56 10.40 11.92
CA LYS A 22 7.81 11.68 11.24
C LYS A 22 6.48 12.33 10.87
N ILE A 23 6.17 13.43 11.51
CA ILE A 23 5.02 14.27 11.17
C ILE A 23 5.47 15.29 10.12
N GLN A 24 4.98 15.15 8.89
CA GLN A 24 5.19 16.15 7.83
C GLN A 24 4.05 17.17 7.85
N LYS A 25 4.41 18.44 8.05
CA LYS A 25 3.48 19.56 7.93
C LYS A 25 3.37 19.97 6.46
N LEU A 26 2.25 19.61 5.85
CA LEU A 26 1.93 19.99 4.48
C LEU A 26 1.08 21.26 4.49
N ASN A 27 1.45 22.26 3.69
CA ASN A 27 0.62 23.45 3.46
C ASN A 27 -0.38 23.12 2.32
N GLY A 28 -1.52 22.51 2.67
CA GLY A 28 -2.58 22.15 1.73
C GLY A 28 -3.64 21.22 2.35
N SER A 29 -4.71 20.93 1.61
CA SER A 29 -5.65 19.86 1.98
C SER A 29 -5.02 18.51 1.67
N VAL A 30 -4.86 17.67 2.70
CA VAL A 30 -4.31 16.32 2.55
C VAL A 30 -5.44 15.33 2.80
N SER A 31 -5.73 14.51 1.80
CA SER A 31 -6.64 13.37 1.96
C SER A 31 -5.92 12.24 2.70
N PRO A 32 -6.57 11.51 3.62
CA PRO A 32 -6.04 10.27 4.20
C PRO A 32 -5.60 9.25 3.14
N PHE A 33 -6.17 9.31 1.94
CA PHE A 33 -5.85 8.42 0.82
C PHE A 33 -4.86 9.02 -0.19
N ALA A 34 -4.31 10.22 0.07
CA ALA A 34 -3.47 10.92 -0.90
C ALA A 34 -2.23 10.10 -1.33
N GLY A 35 -1.63 9.34 -0.40
CA GLY A 35 -0.51 8.46 -0.72
C GLY A 35 -0.88 7.33 -1.69
N ILE A 36 -1.97 6.61 -1.40
CA ILE A 36 -2.46 5.50 -2.25
C ILE A 36 -2.97 6.03 -3.59
N SER A 37 -3.61 7.20 -3.61
CA SER A 37 -4.05 7.85 -4.84
C SER A 37 -2.87 8.18 -5.76
N PHE A 38 -1.78 8.71 -5.19
CA PHE A 38 -0.55 8.98 -5.92
C PHE A 38 0.07 7.72 -6.51
N VAL A 39 0.14 6.63 -5.73
CA VAL A 39 0.65 5.33 -6.22
C VAL A 39 -0.21 4.78 -7.36
N ASN A 40 -1.54 4.83 -7.23
CA ASN A 40 -2.45 4.39 -8.29
C ASN A 40 -2.31 5.23 -9.56
N GLU A 41 -2.07 6.54 -9.43
CA GLU A 41 -1.82 7.41 -10.56
C GLU A 41 -0.52 7.04 -11.29
N LEU A 42 0.57 6.82 -10.56
CA LEU A 42 1.82 6.33 -11.13
C LEU A 42 1.64 4.96 -11.81
N PHE A 43 0.87 4.06 -11.21
CA PHE A 43 0.57 2.76 -11.80
C PHE A 43 -0.13 2.92 -13.16
N ASN A 44 -1.11 3.82 -13.24
CA ASN A 44 -1.81 4.11 -14.51
C ASN A 44 -0.86 4.73 -15.56
N GLN A 45 0.02 5.64 -15.17
CA GLN A 45 0.96 6.32 -16.08
C GLN A 45 2.09 5.40 -16.58
N SER A 46 2.50 4.42 -15.76
CA SER A 46 3.62 3.53 -16.06
C SER A 46 3.38 2.53 -17.19
N GLY A 47 2.11 2.30 -17.57
CA GLY A 47 1.76 1.24 -18.52
C GLY A 47 1.85 -0.18 -17.94
N LEU A 48 2.06 -0.33 -16.62
CA LEU A 48 2.17 -1.64 -15.96
C LEU A 48 0.94 -2.53 -16.20
N SER A 49 -0.28 -1.97 -16.21
CA SER A 49 -1.48 -2.77 -16.50
C SER A 49 -1.38 -3.47 -17.85
N LYS A 50 -0.94 -2.73 -18.87
CA LYS A 50 -0.80 -3.24 -20.23
C LYS A 50 0.29 -4.30 -20.31
N LEU A 51 1.42 -4.09 -19.65
CA LEU A 51 2.51 -5.07 -19.59
C LEU A 51 2.00 -6.38 -18.96
N ILE A 52 1.36 -6.30 -17.80
CA ILE A 52 0.85 -7.47 -17.08
C ILE A 52 -0.16 -8.24 -17.93
N ASP A 53 -1.16 -7.54 -18.48
CA ASP A 53 -2.22 -8.21 -19.24
C ASP A 53 -1.72 -8.74 -20.61
N ASN A 54 -0.67 -8.16 -21.17
CA ASN A 54 -0.02 -8.68 -22.38
C ASN A 54 0.74 -9.98 -22.11
N GLU A 55 1.54 -10.02 -21.04
CA GLU A 55 2.39 -11.17 -20.71
C GLU A 55 1.58 -12.35 -20.15
N LEU A 56 0.55 -12.06 -19.34
CA LEU A 56 -0.30 -13.09 -18.73
C LEU A 56 -1.54 -13.42 -19.56
N GLY A 57 -1.84 -12.60 -20.57
CA GLY A 57 -3.02 -12.72 -21.41
C GLY A 57 -4.33 -12.43 -20.67
N MET A 58 -5.45 -12.77 -21.32
CA MET A 58 -6.77 -12.63 -20.71
C MET A 58 -6.99 -13.66 -19.61
N ARG A 59 -7.36 -13.18 -18.41
CA ARG A 59 -7.73 -14.04 -17.29
C ARG A 59 -9.14 -14.62 -17.47
N VAL A 60 -10.10 -13.77 -17.81
CA VAL A 60 -11.52 -14.12 -17.94
C VAL A 60 -12.03 -13.73 -19.31
N LYS A 61 -12.82 -14.62 -19.93
CA LYS A 61 -13.35 -14.42 -21.29
C LYS A 61 -14.66 -13.64 -21.35
N THR A 62 -15.36 -13.51 -20.22
CA THR A 62 -16.73 -12.98 -20.19
C THR A 62 -16.89 -11.90 -19.13
N ILE A 63 -16.82 -12.25 -17.85
CA ILE A 63 -17.00 -11.30 -16.75
C ILE A 63 -15.98 -11.59 -15.65
N GLY A 64 -15.27 -10.56 -15.22
CA GLY A 64 -14.38 -10.61 -14.05
C GLY A 64 -13.16 -9.71 -14.21
N TYR A 65 -12.28 -9.78 -13.23
CA TYR A 65 -11.07 -8.96 -13.18
C TYR A 65 -9.92 -9.54 -13.99
N GLN A 66 -9.19 -8.65 -14.66
CA GLN A 66 -7.93 -8.93 -15.35
C GLN A 66 -6.76 -9.06 -14.37
N TYR A 67 -5.63 -9.60 -14.82
CA TYR A 67 -4.48 -9.81 -13.95
C TYR A 67 -3.92 -8.50 -13.40
N SER A 68 -3.87 -7.46 -14.24
CA SER A 68 -3.46 -6.11 -13.83
C SER A 68 -4.31 -5.56 -12.69
N GLU A 69 -5.63 -5.76 -12.75
CA GLU A 69 -6.57 -5.27 -11.73
C GLU A 69 -6.40 -6.01 -10.40
N ILE A 70 -6.21 -7.32 -10.44
CA ILE A 70 -5.96 -8.16 -9.25
C ILE A 70 -4.65 -7.74 -8.59
N ILE A 71 -3.57 -7.62 -9.36
CA ILE A 71 -2.24 -7.24 -8.85
C ILE A 71 -2.27 -5.82 -8.30
N ARG A 72 -2.91 -4.87 -8.99
CA ARG A 72 -3.07 -3.50 -8.50
C ARG A 72 -3.83 -3.46 -7.18
N ASN A 73 -4.93 -4.21 -7.08
CA ASN A 73 -5.72 -4.26 -5.86
C ASN A 73 -4.92 -4.87 -4.69
N LEU A 74 -4.18 -5.95 -4.96
CA LEU A 74 -3.30 -6.57 -3.98
C LEU A 74 -2.23 -5.59 -3.49
N SER A 75 -1.52 -4.92 -4.41
CA SER A 75 -0.54 -3.88 -4.07
C SER A 75 -1.14 -2.76 -3.23
N ASN A 76 -2.36 -2.32 -3.54
CA ASN A 76 -3.05 -1.31 -2.74
C ASN A 76 -3.30 -1.77 -1.30
N VAL A 77 -3.69 -3.03 -1.09
CA VAL A 77 -3.84 -3.60 0.27
C VAL A 77 -2.50 -3.57 1.02
N PHE A 78 -1.42 -4.05 0.41
CA PHE A 78 -0.09 -4.05 1.04
C PHE A 78 0.40 -2.64 1.37
N ILE A 79 0.32 -1.71 0.41
CA ILE A 79 0.80 -0.33 0.57
C ILE A 79 -0.03 0.47 1.57
N SER A 80 -1.29 0.08 1.77
CA SER A 80 -2.15 0.64 2.82
C SER A 80 -1.89 0.07 4.21
N GLY A 81 -0.92 -0.86 4.36
CA GLY A 81 -0.66 -1.54 5.63
C GLY A 81 -1.63 -2.67 5.95
N GLY A 82 -2.39 -3.18 4.97
CA GLY A 82 -3.30 -4.31 5.14
C GLY A 82 -2.62 -5.66 5.35
N ASP A 83 -1.29 -5.73 5.21
CA ASP A 83 -0.47 -6.90 5.53
C ASP A 83 -0.21 -7.05 7.05
N CYS A 84 -0.49 -6.00 7.82
CA CYS A 84 -0.40 -6.05 9.28
C CYS A 84 -1.59 -6.86 9.85
N ILE A 85 -1.44 -8.18 9.83
CA ILE A 85 -2.06 -9.13 10.78
C ILE A 85 -1.42 -8.94 12.17
N GLU A 86 -1.14 -7.69 12.55
CA GLU A 86 -0.44 -7.38 13.81
C GLU A 86 -1.34 -7.73 14.99
N ASP A 87 -2.65 -7.50 14.90
CA ASP A 87 -3.58 -7.70 16.03
C ASP A 87 -4.16 -9.13 16.14
N ILE A 88 -4.36 -9.81 15.02
CA ILE A 88 -5.02 -11.13 15.01
C ILE A 88 -4.07 -12.20 15.57
N SER A 89 -2.77 -12.09 15.30
CA SER A 89 -1.75 -13.06 15.71
C SER A 89 -1.51 -13.10 17.23
N ILE A 90 -1.78 -12.00 17.93
CA ILE A 90 -1.56 -11.89 19.38
C ILE A 90 -2.73 -12.52 20.15
N HIS A 91 -3.94 -12.46 19.59
CA HIS A 91 -5.17 -12.93 20.25
C HIS A 91 -5.61 -14.33 19.82
N LEU A 92 -5.18 -14.83 18.66
CA LEU A 92 -5.42 -16.22 18.22
C LEU A 92 -4.36 -17.23 18.68
N LYS A 93 -3.31 -16.80 19.39
CA LYS A 93 -2.29 -17.70 19.95
C LYS A 93 -2.78 -18.64 21.05
N ASN A 94 -4.01 -18.45 21.55
CA ASN A 94 -4.58 -19.19 22.68
C ASN A 94 -5.89 -19.94 22.32
N ILE A 95 -6.06 -20.37 21.07
CA ILE A 95 -7.09 -21.35 20.68
C ILE A 95 -6.40 -22.66 20.30
#